data_AF-K6ZAS2-F1
#
_entry.id   AF-K6ZAS2-F1
#
_cell.length_a   1.000
_cell.length_b   1.000
_cell.length_c   1.000
_cell.angle_alpha   90.00
_cell.angle_beta   90.00
_cell.angle_gamma   90.00
#
_symmetry.space_group_name_H-M   'P 1'
#
loop_
_entity.id
_entity.type
_entity.pdbx_description
1 polymer ?
#
loop_
_entity_poly.entity_id
_entity_poly.type
_entity_poly.pdbx_seq_one_letter_code
_entity_poly.pdbx_strand_id
1 'polypeptide(L)'
;MITILAELKRRNVFRVAGLYAVVAWLIMQVAVLFEDTMNLPAWFDSTVTAALILCFPIALLLTWAFEMTPDGIKPAETADGEITHSGRKTDIVIVAGLLGVLALGLWQQMTKPDVVYKDKEGTVKSALTAPQQAAIMVEPELRTDPASIAVLPFSDLSPSGDQGYFSDGIAQELLNVLAKVDGLKVASRTSAFAFKGQDALGIPFIAEKLKARNVLQGSVRKPGDMIRITAQLIDADTDMHYLPCCRSQH
;
A
#
# COMPACT_ATOMS: atom_id res chain seq x y z
N MET A 1 22.76 33.71 -13.05
CA MET A 1 22.26 32.39 -12.62
C MET A 1 21.45 31.67 -13.73
N ILE A 2 21.70 31.95 -15.01
CA ILE A 2 20.99 31.32 -16.17
C ILE A 2 21.97 30.49 -17.04
N THR A 3 23.27 30.55 -16.75
CA THR A 3 24.34 29.93 -17.54
C THR A 3 24.48 28.41 -17.37
N ILE A 4 24.14 27.84 -16.20
CA ILE A 4 24.25 26.38 -15.94
C ILE A 4 23.19 25.58 -16.71
N LEU A 5 21.97 26.11 -16.80
CA LEU A 5 20.85 25.50 -17.52
C LEU A 5 21.07 25.49 -19.05
N ALA A 6 21.73 26.50 -19.60
CA ALA A 6 22.10 26.56 -21.01
C ALA A 6 23.22 25.58 -21.35
N GLU A 7 24.20 25.42 -20.45
CA GLU A 7 25.32 24.48 -20.61
C GLU A 7 24.85 23.00 -20.55
N LEU A 8 23.88 22.69 -19.68
CA LEU A 8 23.27 21.36 -19.61
C LEU A 8 22.45 21.00 -20.85
N LYS A 9 21.86 22.00 -21.53
CA LYS A 9 20.99 21.79 -22.71
C LYS A 9 21.76 21.46 -23.98
N ARG A 10 23.00 21.94 -24.08
CA ARG A 10 23.85 21.79 -25.26
C ARG A 10 24.53 20.41 -25.37
N ARG A 11 24.67 19.67 -24.26
CA ARG A 11 25.51 18.46 -24.17
C ARG A 11 24.74 17.13 -24.12
N ASN A 12 23.51 17.05 -24.63
CA ASN A 12 22.66 15.84 -24.58
C ASN A 12 22.42 15.25 -23.17
N VAL A 13 22.78 15.94 -22.08
CA VAL A 13 22.63 15.47 -20.69
C VAL A 13 21.16 15.19 -20.36
N PHE A 14 20.23 15.96 -20.93
CA PHE A 14 18.79 15.71 -20.80
C PHE A 14 18.33 14.40 -21.44
N ARG A 15 18.98 13.96 -22.53
CA ARG A 15 18.65 12.68 -23.18
C ARG A 15 19.10 11.51 -22.32
N VAL A 16 20.27 11.61 -21.70
CA VAL A 16 20.80 10.59 -20.78
C VAL A 16 20.01 10.57 -19.47
N ALA A 17 19.68 11.74 -18.91
CA ALA A 17 18.82 11.83 -17.72
C ALA A 17 17.42 11.24 -17.98
N GLY A 18 16.84 11.50 -19.16
CA GLY A 18 15.57 10.90 -19.58
C GLY A 18 15.67 9.38 -19.75
N LEU A 19 16.72 8.88 -20.43
CA LEU A 19 16.96 7.44 -20.57
C LEU A 19 17.16 6.76 -19.21
N TYR A 20 17.91 7.40 -18.31
CA TYR A 20 18.11 6.90 -16.95
C TYR A 20 16.81 6.83 -16.18
N ALA A 21 15.95 7.85 -16.28
CA ALA A 21 14.64 7.83 -15.62
C ALA A 21 13.76 6.68 -16.12
N VAL A 22 13.75 6.42 -17.43
CA VAL A 22 12.99 5.31 -18.03
C VAL A 22 13.55 3.95 -17.58
N VAL A 23 14.88 3.78 -17.59
CA VAL A 23 15.53 2.53 -17.17
C VAL A 23 15.37 2.29 -15.67
N ALA A 24 15.57 3.31 -14.83
CA ALA A 24 15.37 3.23 -13.39
C ALA A 24 13.92 2.88 -13.04
N TRP A 25 12.96 3.46 -13.77
CA TRP A 25 11.54 3.12 -13.61
C TRP A 25 11.23 1.69 -14.04
N LEU A 26 11.80 1.20 -15.14
CA LEU A 26 11.63 -0.19 -15.59
C LEU A 26 12.23 -1.17 -14.59
N ILE A 27 13.41 -0.86 -14.03
CA ILE A 27 14.04 -1.65 -12.96
C ILE A 27 13.13 -1.70 -11.73
N MET A 28 12.54 -0.56 -11.34
CA MET A 28 11.61 -0.51 -10.23
C MET A 28 10.38 -1.39 -10.47
N GLN A 29 9.84 -1.38 -11.69
CA GLN A 29 8.69 -2.22 -12.06
C GLN A 29 9.02 -3.71 -12.01
N VAL A 30 10.21 -4.11 -12.48
CA VAL A 30 10.68 -5.52 -12.39
C VAL A 30 10.94 -5.92 -10.94
N ALA A 31 11.49 -5.03 -10.12
CA ALA A 31 11.75 -5.29 -8.71
C ALA A 31 10.45 -5.63 -7.94
N VAL A 32 9.39 -4.84 -8.15
CA VAL A 32 8.07 -5.07 -7.53
C VAL A 32 7.48 -6.42 -7.98
N LEU A 33 7.65 -6.80 -9.26
CA LEU A 33 7.16 -8.09 -9.76
C LEU A 33 7.90 -9.30 -9.14
N PHE A 34 9.19 -9.14 -8.86
CA PHE A 34 10.00 -10.18 -8.25
C PHE A 34 9.73 -10.35 -6.75
N GLU A 35 9.43 -9.26 -6.03
CA GLU A 35 9.11 -9.30 -4.60
C GLU A 35 7.91 -10.19 -4.30
N ASP A 36 6.83 -10.04 -5.06
CA ASP A 36 5.62 -10.86 -4.94
C ASP A 36 5.89 -12.36 -5.19
N THR A 37 6.88 -12.65 -6.05
CA THR A 37 7.20 -14.03 -6.45
C THR A 37 8.16 -14.71 -5.47
N MET A 38 9.10 -13.96 -4.90
CA MET A 38 10.22 -14.49 -4.10
C MET A 38 10.14 -14.16 -2.61
N ASN A 39 9.11 -13.43 -2.15
CA ASN A 39 8.89 -13.06 -0.75
C ASN A 39 10.14 -12.40 -0.14
N LEU A 40 10.67 -11.38 -0.84
CA LEU A 40 11.89 -10.70 -0.44
C LEU A 40 11.69 -9.90 0.87
N PRO A 41 12.74 -9.74 1.70
CA PRO A 41 12.63 -8.97 2.93
C PRO A 41 12.41 -7.47 2.68
N ALA A 42 11.72 -6.78 3.59
CA ALA A 42 11.37 -5.35 3.48
C ALA A 42 12.56 -4.36 3.32
N TRP A 43 13.82 -4.80 3.51
CA TRP A 43 15.00 -3.97 3.25
C TRP A 43 15.36 -3.89 1.75
N PHE A 44 14.81 -4.77 0.92
CA PHE A 44 15.14 -4.89 -0.50
C PHE A 44 14.78 -3.64 -1.29
N ASP A 45 13.56 -3.11 -1.10
CA ASP A 45 13.09 -1.87 -1.73
C ASP A 45 13.99 -0.68 -1.45
N SER A 46 14.39 -0.54 -0.19
CA SER A 46 15.29 0.53 0.25
C SER A 46 16.66 0.40 -0.41
N THR A 47 17.15 -0.82 -0.60
CA THR A 47 18.47 -1.09 -1.21
C THR A 47 18.46 -0.82 -2.71
N VAL A 48 17.43 -1.26 -3.43
CA VAL A 48 17.28 -1.01 -4.88
C VAL A 48 17.12 0.48 -5.15
N THR A 49 16.29 1.17 -4.35
CA THR A 49 16.07 2.61 -4.48
C THR A 49 17.34 3.39 -4.17
N ALA A 50 18.04 3.06 -3.07
CA ALA A 50 19.30 3.69 -2.72
C ALA A 50 20.36 3.49 -3.81
N ALA A 51 20.44 2.30 -4.41
CA ALA A 51 21.34 2.01 -5.52
C ALA A 51 21.00 2.85 -6.77
N LEU A 52 19.72 2.98 -7.14
CA LEU A 52 19.27 3.82 -8.26
C LEU A 52 19.55 5.31 -8.02
N ILE A 53 19.39 5.79 -6.79
CA ILE A 53 19.71 7.18 -6.43
C ILE A 53 21.22 7.41 -6.49
N LEU A 54 22.04 6.44 -6.05
CA LEU A 54 23.50 6.55 -6.03
C LEU A 54 24.11 6.41 -7.44
N CYS A 55 23.52 5.60 -8.31
CA CYS A 55 23.94 5.44 -9.71
C CYS A 55 23.60 6.66 -10.59
N PHE A 56 22.61 7.48 -10.21
CA PHE A 56 22.22 8.66 -10.98
C PHE A 56 23.31 9.75 -11.06
N PRO A 57 23.89 10.23 -9.94
CA PRO A 57 24.98 11.21 -10.00
C PRO A 57 26.22 10.62 -10.68
N ILE A 58 26.47 9.31 -10.55
CA ILE A 58 27.56 8.63 -11.27
C ILE A 58 27.33 8.66 -12.78
N ALA A 59 26.13 8.35 -13.25
CA ALA A 59 25.78 8.41 -14.67
C ALA A 59 25.92 9.83 -15.25
N LEU A 60 25.53 10.85 -14.48
CA LEU A 60 25.74 12.25 -14.85
C LEU A 60 27.21 12.63 -14.88
N LEU A 61 28.00 12.17 -13.90
CA LEU A 61 29.45 12.40 -13.85
C LEU A 61 30.20 11.71 -14.99
N LEU A 62 29.83 10.48 -15.36
CA LEU A 62 30.43 9.77 -16.51
C LEU A 62 30.10 10.43 -17.84
N THR A 63 28.86 10.92 -18.00
CA THR A 63 28.45 11.70 -19.17
C THR A 63 29.22 13.02 -19.25
N TRP A 64 29.55 13.62 -18.11
CA TRP A 64 30.37 14.82 -18.03
C TRP A 64 31.87 14.54 -18.23
N ALA A 65 32.38 13.38 -17.78
CA ALA A 65 33.80 13.04 -17.79
C ALA A 65 34.32 12.43 -19.11
N PHE A 66 33.46 11.89 -19.97
CA PHE A 66 33.87 11.21 -21.22
C PHE A 66 33.88 12.07 -22.49
N GLU A 67 33.67 13.39 -22.42
CA GLU A 67 33.93 14.29 -23.54
C GLU A 67 35.26 15.04 -23.37
N MET A 68 36.36 14.44 -23.85
CA MET A 68 37.48 15.06 -24.60
C MET A 68 38.67 14.10 -24.64
N THR A 69 38.91 13.47 -25.78
CA THR A 69 40.24 13.46 -26.45
C THR A 69 40.12 12.92 -27.88
N PRO A 70 40.99 13.37 -28.80
CA PRO A 70 40.68 13.74 -30.16
C PRO A 70 41.28 12.75 -31.19
N ASP A 71 40.79 12.88 -32.43
CA ASP A 71 41.37 12.36 -33.68
C ASP A 71 41.22 10.89 -34.09
N GLY A 72 40.38 10.76 -35.13
CA GLY A 72 40.51 9.81 -36.22
C GLY A 72 39.86 10.39 -37.48
N ILE A 73 40.36 11.55 -37.94
CA ILE A 73 40.16 12.27 -39.22
C ILE A 73 39.12 11.68 -40.20
N LYS A 74 38.12 12.49 -40.57
CA LYS A 74 37.57 12.50 -41.95
C LYS A 74 37.42 13.94 -42.45
N PRO A 75 38.10 14.32 -43.55
CA PRO A 75 37.91 15.63 -44.18
C PRO A 75 36.50 15.75 -44.76
N ALA A 76 36.01 16.98 -44.80
CA ALA A 76 34.74 17.35 -45.37
C ALA A 76 34.65 16.94 -46.84
N GLU A 77 33.83 15.94 -47.14
CA GLU A 77 33.34 15.69 -48.49
C GLU A 77 31.81 15.73 -48.45
N THR A 78 31.30 16.87 -48.92
CA THR A 78 30.04 17.06 -49.67
C THR A 78 28.93 16.04 -49.39
N ALA A 79 27.95 16.46 -48.60
CA ALA A 79 26.57 16.02 -48.81
C ALA A 79 25.65 17.20 -48.48
N ASP A 80 25.27 17.86 -49.55
CA ASP A 80 24.28 18.91 -49.59
C ASP A 80 22.92 18.34 -49.16
N GLY A 81 22.17 19.11 -48.37
CA GLY A 81 20.71 19.04 -48.26
C GLY A 81 20.09 17.74 -47.74
N GLU A 82 19.75 17.71 -46.45
CA GLU A 82 18.36 17.66 -45.97
C GLU A 82 18.34 17.48 -44.45
N ILE A 83 17.84 18.47 -43.74
CA ILE A 83 17.51 18.33 -42.32
C ILE A 83 16.12 17.68 -42.25
N THR A 84 16.03 16.38 -42.52
CA THR A 84 14.78 15.63 -42.40
C THR A 84 14.55 15.18 -40.95
N HIS A 85 13.65 15.89 -40.28
CA HIS A 85 12.80 15.48 -39.14
C HIS A 85 13.13 14.12 -38.46
N SER A 86 14.23 14.04 -37.69
CA SER A 86 14.56 12.87 -36.85
C SER A 86 14.36 13.13 -35.35
N GLY A 87 13.27 13.83 -35.00
CA GLY A 87 12.84 14.02 -33.60
C GLY A 87 11.42 13.49 -33.32
N ARG A 88 10.57 13.41 -34.35
CA ARG A 88 9.15 13.09 -34.17
C ARG A 88 8.87 11.59 -33.95
N LYS A 89 9.71 10.71 -34.49
CA LYS A 89 9.53 9.26 -34.37
C LYS A 89 9.93 8.74 -32.99
N THR A 90 10.95 9.32 -32.35
CA THR A 90 11.38 8.96 -30.99
C THR A 90 10.39 9.45 -29.94
N ASP A 91 9.80 10.64 -30.12
CA ASP A 91 8.78 11.17 -29.20
C ASP A 91 7.49 10.33 -29.24
N ILE A 92 7.11 9.79 -30.41
CA ILE A 92 5.94 8.92 -30.54
C ILE A 92 6.16 7.57 -29.84
N VAL A 93 7.37 7.02 -29.85
CA VAL A 93 7.68 5.76 -29.14
C VAL A 93 7.63 5.96 -27.62
N ILE A 94 8.10 7.11 -27.12
CA ILE A 94 8.04 7.44 -25.69
C ILE A 94 6.59 7.68 -25.24
N VAL A 95 5.81 8.45 -26.01
CA VAL A 95 4.40 8.72 -25.69
C VAL A 95 3.54 7.46 -25.81
N ALA A 96 3.78 6.62 -26.82
CA ALA A 96 3.09 5.33 -26.96
C ALA A 96 3.48 4.36 -25.84
N GLY A 97 4.74 4.36 -25.40
CA GLY A 97 5.18 3.59 -24.23
C GLY A 97 4.51 4.06 -22.94
N LEU A 98 4.44 5.37 -22.70
CA LEU A 98 3.77 5.95 -21.53
C LEU A 98 2.26 5.65 -21.53
N LEU A 99 1.59 5.81 -22.67
CA LEU A 99 0.16 5.48 -22.80
C LEU A 99 -0.10 3.98 -22.70
N GLY A 100 0.79 3.15 -23.22
CA GLY A 100 0.73 1.69 -23.09
C GLY A 100 0.81 1.25 -21.63
N VAL A 101 1.70 1.85 -20.84
CA VAL A 101 1.81 1.54 -19.41
C VAL A 101 0.69 2.15 -18.58
N LEU A 102 0.18 3.35 -18.93
CA LEU A 102 -1.01 3.92 -18.32
C LEU A 102 -2.23 3.02 -18.56
N ALA A 103 -2.39 2.52 -19.79
CA ALA A 103 -3.44 1.57 -20.14
C ALA A 103 -3.26 0.22 -19.41
N LEU A 104 -2.02 -0.26 -19.25
CA LEU A 104 -1.73 -1.51 -18.54
C LEU A 104 -1.96 -1.38 -17.03
N GLY A 105 -1.63 -0.23 -16.44
CA GLY A 105 -1.93 0.09 -15.03
C GLY A 105 -3.43 0.25 -14.77
N LEU A 106 -4.15 0.92 -15.67
CA LEU A 106 -5.62 1.00 -15.61
C LEU A 106 -6.27 -0.37 -15.83
N TRP A 107 -5.70 -1.20 -16.70
CA TRP A 107 -6.15 -2.58 -16.92
C TRP A 107 -5.91 -3.44 -15.67
N GLN A 108 -4.74 -3.35 -15.03
CA GLN A 108 -4.47 -4.01 -13.75
C GLN A 108 -5.40 -3.54 -12.64
N GLN A 109 -5.85 -2.27 -12.67
CA GLN A 109 -6.82 -1.76 -11.71
C GLN A 109 -8.24 -2.30 -11.95
N MET A 110 -8.64 -2.53 -13.21
CA MET A 110 -9.90 -3.17 -13.56
C MET A 110 -9.89 -4.71 -13.48
N THR A 111 -8.70 -5.32 -13.48
CA THR A 111 -8.53 -6.79 -13.40
C THR A 111 -7.98 -7.26 -12.05
N LYS A 112 -8.01 -6.43 -10.99
CA LYS A 112 -7.80 -6.94 -9.62
C LYS A 112 -8.86 -8.03 -9.38
N PRO A 113 -8.48 -9.33 -9.32
CA PRO A 113 -9.42 -10.34 -8.91
C PRO A 113 -9.75 -10.06 -7.44
N ASP A 114 -11.02 -10.24 -7.06
CA ASP A 114 -11.38 -10.39 -5.65
C ASP A 114 -10.34 -11.33 -5.02
N VAL A 115 -9.64 -10.84 -3.99
CA VAL A 115 -8.50 -11.51 -3.40
C VAL A 115 -8.96 -12.89 -2.93
N VAL A 116 -8.71 -13.91 -3.76
CA VAL A 116 -8.77 -15.30 -3.35
C VAL A 116 -7.61 -15.47 -2.38
N TYR A 117 -7.93 -15.31 -1.10
CA TYR A 117 -7.01 -15.53 0.00
C TYR A 117 -6.58 -17.00 -0.05
N LYS A 118 -5.35 -17.23 -0.47
CA LYS A 118 -4.74 -18.55 -0.49
C LYS A 118 -4.47 -18.94 0.96
N ASP A 119 -5.30 -19.83 1.48
CA ASP A 119 -5.05 -20.57 2.70
C ASP A 119 -3.73 -21.36 2.57
N LYS A 120 -3.12 -21.69 3.70
CA LYS A 120 -1.81 -22.39 3.74
C LYS A 120 -1.88 -23.86 3.30
N GLU A 121 -2.97 -24.27 2.66
CA GLU A 121 -3.21 -25.62 2.16
C GLU A 121 -3.66 -25.53 0.70
N GLY A 122 -2.72 -25.37 -0.23
CA GLY A 122 -2.98 -25.10 -1.65
C GLY A 122 -3.98 -26.05 -2.32
N THR A 123 -5.28 -25.74 -2.22
CA THR A 123 -6.35 -26.44 -2.91
C THR A 123 -7.34 -25.45 -3.51
N VAL A 124 -7.23 -25.25 -4.83
CA VAL A 124 -8.27 -24.58 -5.61
C VAL A 124 -9.43 -25.57 -5.75
N LYS A 125 -10.54 -25.34 -5.04
CA LYS A 125 -11.79 -26.09 -5.27
C LYS A 125 -12.70 -25.29 -6.20
N SER A 126 -12.57 -25.57 -7.50
CA SER A 126 -13.62 -25.29 -8.48
C SER A 126 -14.79 -26.22 -8.21
N ALA A 127 -15.98 -25.64 -8.08
CA ALA A 127 -17.22 -26.38 -7.96
C ALA A 127 -17.51 -27.21 -9.23
N LEU A 128 -18.21 -28.33 -9.02
CA LEU A 128 -18.87 -29.24 -9.99
C LEU A 128 -18.04 -30.45 -10.45
N THR A 129 -18.15 -31.57 -9.71
CA THR A 129 -18.62 -32.90 -10.19
C THR A 129 -18.83 -33.84 -8.99
N ALA A 130 -20.01 -34.48 -8.90
CA ALA A 130 -20.54 -35.32 -7.82
C ALA A 130 -19.95 -36.77 -7.78
N PRO A 131 -20.34 -37.72 -6.88
CA PRO A 131 -21.28 -37.68 -5.75
C PRO A 131 -20.79 -38.29 -4.40
N GLN A 132 -21.38 -37.80 -3.31
CA GLN A 132 -21.74 -38.47 -2.04
C GLN A 132 -21.01 -39.77 -1.62
N GLN A 133 -20.10 -39.68 -0.64
CA GLN A 133 -20.00 -40.69 0.43
C GLN A 133 -19.27 -40.17 1.68
N ALA A 134 -20.09 -39.97 2.72
CA ALA A 134 -19.81 -40.13 4.15
C ALA A 134 -18.35 -40.02 4.64
N ALA A 135 -18.01 -38.85 5.16
CA ALA A 135 -17.19 -38.74 6.36
C ALA A 135 -17.67 -37.53 7.17
N ILE A 136 -18.11 -37.80 8.39
CA ILE A 136 -18.45 -36.79 9.39
C ILE A 136 -17.13 -36.13 9.79
N MET A 137 -16.74 -35.06 9.10
CA MET A 137 -15.80 -34.09 9.60
C MET A 137 -16.64 -32.92 10.10
N VAL A 138 -16.70 -32.78 11.43
CA VAL A 138 -17.17 -31.54 12.05
C VAL A 138 -16.12 -30.51 11.69
N GLU A 139 -16.32 -29.82 10.57
CA GLU A 139 -15.67 -28.54 10.31
C GLU A 139 -16.14 -27.63 11.46
N PRO A 140 -15.23 -27.04 12.25
CA PRO A 140 -15.65 -26.14 13.29
C PRO A 140 -16.19 -24.93 12.56
N GLU A 141 -17.51 -24.84 12.40
CA GLU A 141 -18.13 -23.54 12.15
C GLU A 141 -17.55 -22.64 13.25
N LEU A 142 -16.74 -21.68 12.83
CA LEU A 142 -16.10 -20.69 13.67
C LEU A 142 -17.23 -19.76 14.13
N ARG A 143 -18.10 -20.29 15.00
CA ARG A 143 -19.22 -19.57 15.57
C ARG A 143 -18.60 -18.57 16.52
N THR A 144 -18.34 -17.39 15.97
CA THR A 144 -18.01 -16.20 16.73
C THR A 144 -19.06 -16.10 17.82
N ASP A 145 -18.60 -16.13 19.08
CA ASP A 145 -19.51 -16.10 20.20
C ASP A 145 -20.35 -14.81 20.11
N PRO A 146 -21.69 -14.87 20.13
CA PRO A 146 -22.52 -13.67 20.03
C PRO A 146 -22.18 -12.65 21.14
N ALA A 147 -21.68 -13.12 22.30
CA ALA A 147 -21.16 -12.29 23.38
C ALA A 147 -19.63 -12.14 23.29
N SER A 148 -19.13 -11.66 22.14
CA SER A 148 -17.71 -11.31 21.97
C SER A 148 -17.50 -9.90 21.45
N ILE A 149 -16.43 -9.26 21.93
CA ILE A 149 -16.07 -7.87 21.60
C ILE A 149 -14.57 -7.71 21.39
N ALA A 150 -14.18 -6.90 20.42
CA ALA A 150 -12.83 -6.39 20.27
C ALA A 150 -12.81 -4.89 20.55
N VAL A 151 -11.73 -4.40 21.16
CA VAL A 151 -11.52 -2.96 21.36
C VAL A 151 -10.31 -2.55 20.54
N LEU A 152 -10.54 -1.75 19.49
CA LEU A 152 -9.47 -1.22 18.65
C LEU A 152 -8.80 0.00 19.30
N PRO A 153 -7.54 0.30 18.95
CA PRO A 153 -6.89 1.54 19.36
C PRO A 153 -7.72 2.75 18.96
N PHE A 154 -7.90 3.71 19.88
CA PHE A 154 -8.64 4.93 19.56
C PHE A 154 -7.79 5.86 18.71
N SER A 155 -8.40 6.48 17.71
CA SER A 155 -7.73 7.47 16.87
C SER A 155 -7.44 8.74 17.66
N ASP A 156 -6.23 9.26 17.56
CA ASP A 156 -5.91 10.61 18.03
C ASP A 156 -6.37 11.64 16.99
N LEU A 157 -7.35 12.45 17.40
CA LEU A 157 -7.89 13.57 16.61
C LEU A 157 -7.62 14.91 17.31
N SER A 158 -6.66 14.96 18.23
CA SER A 158 -6.16 16.20 18.80
C SER A 158 -5.49 17.06 17.72
N PRO A 159 -5.51 18.40 17.85
CA PRO A 159 -4.90 19.28 16.84
C PRO A 159 -3.39 19.08 16.66
N SER A 160 -2.71 18.64 17.72
CA SER A 160 -1.26 18.41 17.76
C SER A 160 -0.84 17.00 17.35
N GLY A 161 -1.76 16.02 17.36
CA GLY A 161 -1.47 14.62 17.02
C GLY A 161 -0.46 13.94 17.96
N ASP A 162 -0.27 14.48 19.16
CA ASP A 162 0.72 14.05 20.15
C ASP A 162 0.13 13.22 21.29
N GLN A 163 -1.17 12.88 21.20
CA GLN A 163 -1.94 12.20 22.24
C GLN A 163 -2.19 10.71 21.93
N GLY A 164 -1.49 10.13 20.96
CA GLY A 164 -1.65 8.72 20.59
C GLY A 164 -1.47 7.74 21.77
N TYR A 165 -0.55 8.03 22.69
CA TYR A 165 -0.36 7.22 23.92
C TYR A 165 -1.58 7.28 24.84
N PHE A 166 -2.22 8.46 24.93
CA PHE A 166 -3.39 8.67 25.75
C PHE A 166 -4.61 7.98 25.14
N SER A 167 -4.80 8.11 23.82
CA SER A 167 -5.85 7.40 23.09
C SER A 167 -5.74 5.87 23.23
N ASP A 168 -4.53 5.33 23.07
CA ASP A 168 -4.24 3.91 23.28
C ASP A 168 -4.50 3.49 24.73
N GLY A 169 -4.13 4.34 25.69
CA GLY A 169 -4.35 4.10 27.12
C GLY A 169 -5.83 4.01 27.48
N ILE A 170 -6.66 4.90 26.92
CA ILE A 170 -8.11 4.86 27.09
C ILE A 170 -8.70 3.58 26.49
N ALA A 171 -8.29 3.20 25.28
CA ALA A 171 -8.75 1.96 24.65
C ALA A 171 -8.35 0.72 25.48
N GLN A 172 -7.13 0.72 26.03
CA GLN A 172 -6.65 -0.35 26.90
C GLN A 172 -7.44 -0.43 28.21
N GLU A 173 -7.76 0.71 28.83
CA GLU A 173 -8.56 0.72 30.06
C GLU A 173 -9.98 0.20 29.80
N LEU A 174 -10.58 0.59 28.67
CA LEU A 174 -11.88 0.09 28.26
C LEU A 174 -11.87 -1.42 28.01
N LEU A 175 -10.82 -1.94 27.36
CA LEU A 175 -10.60 -3.38 27.20
C LEU A 175 -10.52 -4.08 28.56
N ASN A 176 -9.76 -3.53 29.52
CA ASN A 176 -9.62 -4.11 30.87
C ASN A 176 -10.95 -4.12 31.65
N VAL A 177 -11.77 -3.07 31.51
CA VAL A 177 -13.09 -2.99 32.13
C VAL A 177 -14.03 -4.03 31.50
N LEU A 178 -14.05 -4.13 30.17
CA LEU A 178 -14.89 -5.10 29.46
C LEU A 178 -14.49 -6.55 29.75
N ALA A 179 -13.20 -6.82 29.93
CA ALA A 179 -12.70 -8.16 30.23
C ALA A 179 -13.15 -8.69 31.60
N LYS A 180 -13.67 -7.83 32.49
CA LYS A 180 -14.24 -8.21 33.79
C LYS A 180 -15.73 -8.51 33.73
N VAL A 181 -16.38 -8.32 32.58
CA VAL A 181 -17.82 -8.61 32.42
C VAL A 181 -18.01 -10.11 32.23
N ASP A 182 -18.77 -10.72 33.14
CA ASP A 182 -19.03 -12.16 33.10
C ASP A 182 -19.76 -12.56 31.81
N GLY A 183 -19.26 -13.61 31.16
CA GLY A 183 -19.81 -14.12 29.90
C GLY A 183 -19.45 -13.32 28.65
N LEU A 184 -18.70 -12.21 28.76
CA LEU A 184 -18.22 -11.44 27.62
C LEU A 184 -16.79 -11.86 27.24
N LYS A 185 -16.61 -12.37 26.01
CA LYS A 185 -15.28 -12.68 25.48
C LYS A 185 -14.65 -11.43 24.86
N VAL A 186 -13.48 -11.05 25.35
CA VAL A 186 -12.76 -9.87 24.84
C VAL A 186 -11.52 -10.29 24.07
N ALA A 187 -11.35 -9.78 22.85
CA ALA A 187 -10.15 -10.03 22.06
C ALA A 187 -8.90 -9.49 22.78
N SER A 188 -7.79 -10.20 22.68
CA SER A 188 -6.56 -9.82 23.38
C SER A 188 -6.05 -8.45 22.90
N ARG A 189 -5.46 -7.67 23.82
CA ARG A 189 -4.88 -6.36 23.50
C ARG A 189 -3.89 -6.45 22.35
N THR A 190 -2.94 -7.38 22.41
CA THR A 190 -1.89 -7.53 21.39
C THR A 190 -2.49 -7.81 20.01
N SER A 191 -3.52 -8.66 19.94
CA SER A 191 -4.21 -8.97 18.68
C SER A 191 -4.97 -7.77 18.15
N ALA A 192 -5.76 -7.09 18.99
CA ALA A 192 -6.57 -5.95 18.56
C ALA A 192 -5.71 -4.74 18.16
N PHE A 193 -4.62 -4.47 18.89
CA PHE A 193 -3.76 -3.32 18.65
C PHE A 193 -2.86 -3.51 17.43
N ALA A 194 -2.71 -4.74 16.91
CA ALA A 194 -2.02 -4.98 15.65
C ALA A 194 -2.72 -4.30 14.46
N PHE A 195 -4.02 -3.98 14.57
CA PHE A 195 -4.81 -3.31 13.54
C PHE A 195 -4.77 -1.77 13.62
N LYS A 196 -3.87 -1.20 14.45
CA LYS A 196 -3.74 0.26 14.56
C LYS A 196 -3.44 0.89 13.19
N GLY A 197 -4.27 1.85 12.79
CA GLY A 197 -4.12 2.56 11.51
C GLY A 197 -4.52 1.75 10.28
N GLN A 198 -5.20 0.61 10.45
CA GLN A 198 -5.66 -0.26 9.37
C GLN A 198 -7.17 -0.15 9.13
N ASP A 199 -7.75 1.03 9.36
CA ASP A 199 -9.19 1.27 9.23
C ASP A 199 -9.73 0.97 7.81
N ALA A 200 -8.85 1.07 6.80
CA ALA A 200 -9.17 0.75 5.41
C ALA A 200 -9.49 -0.72 5.15
N LEU A 201 -9.17 -1.64 6.06
CA LEU A 201 -9.51 -3.06 5.94
C LEU A 201 -11.01 -3.36 6.20
N GLY A 202 -11.71 -2.42 6.86
CA GLY A 202 -13.12 -2.59 7.24
C GLY A 202 -13.30 -3.43 8.51
N ILE A 203 -14.37 -3.12 9.25
CA ILE A 203 -14.67 -3.77 10.53
C ILE A 203 -15.01 -5.26 10.39
N PRO A 204 -15.80 -5.73 9.40
CA PRO A 204 -16.13 -7.14 9.27
C PRO A 204 -14.88 -8.02 9.17
N PHE A 205 -13.89 -7.59 8.38
CA PHE A 205 -12.62 -8.31 8.23
C PHE A 205 -11.82 -8.32 9.53
N ILE A 206 -11.67 -7.17 10.20
CA ILE A 206 -10.94 -7.06 11.46
C ILE A 206 -11.60 -7.93 12.54
N ALA A 207 -12.92 -7.90 12.63
CA ALA A 207 -13.72 -8.66 13.57
C ALA A 207 -13.56 -10.18 13.37
N GLU A 208 -13.54 -10.65 12.11
CA GLU A 208 -13.27 -12.05 11.76
C GLU A 208 -11.90 -12.50 12.28
N LYS A 209 -10.85 -11.71 12.03
CA LYS A 209 -9.49 -12.03 12.50
C LYS A 209 -9.38 -12.02 14.02
N LEU A 210 -10.13 -11.16 14.68
CA LEU A 210 -10.18 -11.06 16.14
C LEU A 210 -11.17 -12.05 16.78
N LYS A 211 -11.94 -12.79 15.98
CA LYS A 211 -13.01 -13.69 16.43
C LYS A 211 -14.00 -12.98 17.36
N ALA A 212 -14.37 -11.75 17.00
CA ALA A 212 -15.29 -10.91 17.76
C ALA A 212 -16.55 -10.62 16.95
N ARG A 213 -17.72 -10.71 17.60
CA ARG A 213 -19.01 -10.34 16.99
C ARG A 213 -19.18 -8.83 16.89
N ASN A 214 -18.64 -8.11 17.87
CA ASN A 214 -18.76 -6.67 17.97
C ASN A 214 -17.38 -6.04 18.03
N VAL A 215 -17.23 -4.86 17.46
CA VAL A 215 -15.99 -4.09 17.52
C VAL A 215 -16.28 -2.71 18.09
N LEU A 216 -15.50 -2.34 19.08
CA LEU A 216 -15.53 -1.03 19.71
C LEU A 216 -14.38 -0.21 19.17
N GLN A 217 -14.71 0.88 18.48
CA GLN A 217 -13.75 1.85 17.98
C GLN A 217 -14.06 3.23 18.54
N GLY A 218 -13.09 4.13 18.47
CA GLY A 218 -13.28 5.46 19.03
C GLY A 218 -12.21 6.45 18.63
N SER A 219 -12.40 7.67 19.07
CA SER A 219 -11.41 8.74 18.90
C SER A 219 -11.35 9.61 20.13
N VAL A 220 -10.19 10.20 20.35
CA VAL A 220 -9.95 11.17 21.41
C VAL A 220 -9.56 12.50 20.76
N ARG A 221 -10.19 13.58 21.22
CA ARG A 221 -9.86 14.95 20.85
C ARG A 221 -9.56 15.72 22.12
N LYS A 222 -8.45 16.47 22.12
CA LYS A 222 -8.09 17.34 23.25
C LYS A 222 -7.89 18.79 22.79
N PRO A 223 -8.99 19.55 22.56
CA PRO A 223 -8.89 20.99 22.35
C PRO A 223 -8.58 21.72 23.68
N GLY A 224 -7.35 22.19 23.84
CA GLY A 224 -6.92 22.90 25.05
C GLY A 224 -6.96 21.99 26.28
N ASP A 225 -7.73 22.39 27.30
CA ASP A 225 -7.85 21.65 28.57
C ASP A 225 -9.05 20.68 28.62
N MET A 226 -9.88 20.65 27.58
CA MET A 226 -11.04 19.74 27.52
C MET A 226 -10.71 18.49 26.71
N ILE A 227 -11.07 17.32 27.24
CA ILE A 227 -10.96 16.03 26.55
C ILE A 227 -12.36 15.60 26.08
N ARG A 228 -12.50 15.32 24.79
CA ARG A 228 -13.69 14.72 24.19
C ARG A 228 -13.35 13.34 23.67
N ILE A 229 -14.03 12.33 24.20
CA ILE A 229 -13.90 10.94 23.78
C ILE A 229 -15.18 10.55 23.04
N THR A 230 -15.04 9.88 21.91
CA THR A 230 -16.16 9.29 21.18
C THR A 230 -15.88 7.80 21.02
N ALA A 231 -16.81 6.96 21.45
CA ALA A 231 -16.72 5.51 21.29
C ALA A 231 -17.98 5.00 20.59
N GLN A 232 -17.82 4.03 19.70
CA GLN A 232 -18.87 3.49 18.85
C GLN A 232 -18.74 1.98 18.82
N LEU A 233 -19.85 1.29 19.04
CA LEU A 233 -19.94 -0.17 18.97
C LEU A 233 -20.52 -0.55 17.61
N ILE A 234 -19.85 -1.46 16.92
CA ILE A 234 -20.17 -1.89 15.55
C ILE A 234 -20.44 -3.39 15.55
N ASP A 235 -21.54 -3.80 14.92
CA ASP A 235 -21.81 -5.21 14.65
C ASP A 235 -21.04 -5.66 13.41
N ALA A 236 -20.29 -6.75 13.54
CA ALA A 236 -19.39 -7.23 12.49
C ALA A 236 -20.10 -7.80 11.25
N ASP A 237 -21.33 -8.31 11.38
CA ASP A 237 -22.06 -8.89 10.25
C ASP A 237 -22.69 -7.81 9.38
N THR A 238 -23.19 -6.77 10.02
CA THR A 238 -23.94 -5.70 9.34
C THR A 238 -23.08 -4.50 9.00
N ASP A 239 -21.89 -4.37 9.61
CA ASP A 239 -21.03 -3.18 9.57
C ASP A 239 -21.78 -1.90 9.99
N MET A 240 -22.77 -2.05 10.88
CA MET A 240 -23.63 -0.98 11.34
C MET A 240 -23.33 -0.62 12.80
N HIS A 241 -23.41 0.67 13.11
CA HIS A 241 -23.30 1.14 14.48
C HIS A 241 -24.55 0.75 15.28
N TYR A 242 -24.36 0.30 16.51
CA TYR A 242 -25.44 0.20 17.48
C TYR A 242 -25.87 1.62 17.89
N LEU A 243 -26.96 2.11 17.32
CA LEU A 243 -27.72 3.18 17.97
C LEU A 243 -28.35 2.58 19.24
N PRO A 244 -28.30 3.27 20.39
CA PRO A 244 -29.05 2.82 21.55
C PRO A 244 -30.53 2.80 21.16
N CYS A 245 -31.07 1.61 20.98
CA CYS A 245 -32.51 1.44 20.85
C CYS A 245 -33.09 1.97 22.16
N CYS A 246 -33.89 3.04 22.08
CA CYS A 246 -34.71 3.53 23.18
C CYS A 246 -35.68 2.40 23.58
N ARG A 247 -35.23 1.52 24.48
CA ARG A 247 -36.07 0.51 25.11
C ARG A 247 -36.99 1.24 26.08
N SER A 248 -38.12 1.71 25.57
CA SER A 248 -39.30 2.07 26.35
C SER A 248 -39.68 0.88 27.23
N GLN A 249 -39.33 0.94 28.51
CA GLN A 249 -39.89 0.04 29.51
C GLN A 249 -41.30 0.52 29.83
N HIS A 250 -42.29 -0.33 29.54
CA HIS A 250 -43.60 -0.35 30.19
C HIS A 250 -43.80 -1.75 30.77
#